data_AF-A0A7X9IPU2-F1
#
_entry.id   AF-A0A7X9IPU2-F1
#
_cell.length_a   1.000
_cell.length_b   1.000
_cell.length_c   1.000
_cell.angle_alpha   90.00
_cell.angle_beta   90.00
_cell.angle_gamma   90.00
#
_symmetry.space_group_name_H-M   'P 1'
#
loop_
_entity.id
_entity.type
_entity.pdbx_description
1 polymer ?
#
loop_
_entity_poly.entity_id
_entity_poly.type
_entity_poly.pdbx_seq_one_letter_code
_entity_poly.pdbx_strand_id
1 'polypeptide(L)'
;MNFVFKSAQQIMYESFLLGKKLYDLNIRPNHAISLWRGGTIVGIGINEYFRLQGIFINHTAITTSTYGENFTQKEVIVKGLEHVIKVVVPEDILLIIDDIYDTGETISHLLTLLQHQTRKNMPHQIYVATLDRKPEKNIYKTNLIYLNDYDKDCWVNYPHEISDLLIDNKNSVLKENYPDIFDLLSKKSFPVENLDIPEDYLWLTPEKIQIDSIKLGVNVFYSDFEPDFLIALWPGGVISGIYIHETYKYLNKINGNPKKNPDHVAINTSSSHLSYKSNIIGLPYLLERVEDTSKILIIDTTFKAGIYVNPVVDKLKEGLRRNLNHKNIKVASVYFDLNSKYTWTTKPNFKEPHYYLSTVNKEVIYPHSIHRLYKPKQEVKIRYPELYDLLYS
;
A
#
# COMPACT_ATOMS: atom_id res chain seq x y z
N MET A 1 8.40 24.42 -14.33
CA MET A 1 7.93 23.57 -13.21
C MET A 1 9.14 22.81 -12.71
N ASN A 2 9.47 22.92 -11.43
CA ASN A 2 10.65 22.27 -10.86
C ASN A 2 10.27 20.88 -10.35
N PHE A 3 10.96 19.83 -10.79
CA PHE A 3 10.69 18.46 -10.37
C PHE A 3 11.71 18.01 -9.34
N VAL A 4 11.22 17.33 -8.31
CA VAL A 4 12.04 16.55 -7.37
C VAL A 4 11.56 15.12 -7.46
N PHE A 5 12.48 14.20 -7.72
CA PHE A 5 12.17 12.79 -7.90
C PHE A 5 12.64 12.00 -6.69
N LYS A 6 11.75 11.19 -6.12
CA LYS A 6 12.09 10.29 -5.01
C LYS A 6 12.15 8.84 -5.50
N SER A 7 13.18 8.11 -5.07
CA SER A 7 13.30 6.67 -5.35
C SER A 7 12.52 5.83 -4.32
N ALA A 8 12.21 4.58 -4.66
CA ALA A 8 11.55 3.66 -3.73
C ALA A 8 12.40 3.41 -2.47
N GLN A 9 13.73 3.30 -2.61
CA GLN A 9 14.69 3.17 -1.52
C GLN A 9 14.67 4.40 -0.62
N GLN A 10 14.68 5.61 -1.20
CA GLN A 10 14.66 6.84 -0.43
C GLN A 10 13.37 6.93 0.40
N ILE A 11 12.21 6.65 -0.21
CA ILE A 11 10.93 6.66 0.51
C ILE A 11 10.94 5.65 1.66
N MET A 12 11.42 4.43 1.43
CA MET A 12 11.49 3.42 2.49
C MET A 12 12.39 3.89 3.63
N TYR A 13 13.60 4.38 3.32
CA TYR A 13 14.54 4.92 4.31
C TYR A 13 13.93 6.08 5.11
N GLU A 14 13.38 7.08 4.42
CA GLU A 14 12.76 8.25 5.04
C GLU A 14 11.54 7.85 5.91
N SER A 15 10.83 6.79 5.55
CA SER A 15 9.73 6.26 6.35
C SER A 15 10.21 5.67 7.68
N PHE A 16 11.33 4.94 7.69
CA PHE A 16 11.98 4.51 8.93
C PHE A 16 12.52 5.71 9.73
N LEU A 17 13.05 6.73 9.05
CA LEU A 17 13.57 7.93 9.70
C LEU A 17 12.47 8.74 10.38
N LEU A 18 11.31 8.84 9.74
CA LEU A 18 10.12 9.46 10.31
C LEU A 18 9.61 8.65 11.52
N GLY A 19 9.64 7.32 11.43
CA GLY A 19 9.37 6.43 12.56
C GLY A 19 10.29 6.68 13.75
N LYS A 20 11.61 6.79 13.49
CA LYS A 20 12.60 7.16 14.50
C LYS A 20 12.34 8.54 15.10
N LYS A 21 12.06 9.54 14.27
CA LYS A 21 11.75 10.90 14.72
C LYS A 21 10.53 10.93 15.65
N LEU A 22 9.46 10.22 15.30
CA LEU A 22 8.28 10.07 16.17
C LEU A 22 8.65 9.39 17.50
N TYR A 23 9.46 8.34 17.44
CA TYR A 23 9.92 7.63 18.62
C TYR A 23 10.78 8.50 19.55
N ASP A 24 11.72 9.27 18.99
CA ASP A 24 12.60 10.16 19.75
C ASP A 24 11.81 11.34 20.38
N LEU A 25 10.72 11.76 19.75
CA LEU A 25 9.76 12.74 20.28
C LEU A 25 8.80 12.17 21.35
N ASN A 26 9.02 10.93 21.80
CA ASN A 26 8.17 10.22 22.75
C ASN A 26 6.70 10.03 22.30
N ILE A 27 6.45 10.06 20.98
CA ILE A 27 5.13 9.76 20.41
C ILE A 27 5.03 8.24 20.27
N ARG A 28 4.06 7.63 20.96
CA ARG A 28 3.84 6.17 20.99
C ARG A 28 2.42 5.85 20.56
N PRO A 29 2.13 5.78 19.24
CA PRO A 29 0.77 5.62 18.75
C PRO A 29 0.16 4.27 19.16
N ASN A 30 -1.06 4.30 19.68
CA ASN A 30 -1.89 3.10 19.85
C ASN A 30 -2.51 2.71 18.50
N HIS A 31 -2.95 3.72 17.76
CA HIS A 31 -3.62 3.60 16.48
C HIS A 31 -2.90 4.44 15.43
N ALA A 32 -2.79 3.89 14.21
CA ALA A 32 -2.34 4.64 13.05
C ALA A 32 -3.33 4.52 11.90
N ILE A 33 -3.48 5.62 11.16
CA ILE A 33 -4.27 5.71 9.94
C ILE A 33 -3.34 6.18 8.83
N SER A 34 -3.10 5.34 7.82
CA SER A 34 -2.44 5.77 6.60
C SER A 34 -3.45 6.21 5.55
N LEU A 35 -3.24 7.39 4.99
CA LEU A 35 -3.98 7.85 3.83
C LEU A 35 -3.53 7.08 2.59
N TRP A 36 -4.50 6.45 1.94
CA TRP A 36 -4.29 5.68 0.72
C TRP A 36 -4.21 6.64 -0.47
N ARG A 37 -3.16 6.58 -1.31
CA ARG A 37 -2.18 5.49 -1.45
C ARG A 37 -0.82 5.76 -0.81
N GLY A 38 -0.22 6.92 -1.08
CA GLY A 38 1.18 7.18 -0.76
C GLY A 38 1.53 7.10 0.72
N GLY A 39 0.69 7.68 1.59
CA GLY A 39 0.81 7.58 3.05
C GLY A 39 0.84 6.16 3.60
N THR A 40 0.41 5.19 2.80
CA THR A 40 0.43 3.78 3.17
C THR A 40 1.80 3.15 3.02
N ILE A 41 2.61 3.54 2.01
CA ILE A 41 4.02 3.13 1.92
C ILE A 41 4.80 3.73 3.09
N VAL A 42 4.55 5.00 3.41
CA VAL A 42 5.17 5.69 4.54
C VAL A 42 4.82 5.01 5.86
N GLY A 43 3.55 4.68 6.03
CA GLY A 43 3.07 3.99 7.22
C GLY A 43 3.70 2.61 7.41
N ILE A 44 4.03 1.86 6.35
CA ILE A 44 4.73 0.56 6.48
C ILE A 44 6.09 0.76 7.16
N GLY A 45 6.89 1.74 6.73
CA GLY A 45 8.20 1.99 7.33
C GLY A 45 8.10 2.47 8.78
N ILE A 46 7.15 3.36 9.08
CA ILE A 46 6.87 3.81 10.46
C ILE A 46 6.48 2.61 11.33
N ASN A 47 5.51 1.81 10.90
CA ASN A 47 5.01 0.66 11.64
C ASN A 47 6.13 -0.36 11.93
N GLU A 48 6.98 -0.64 10.93
CA GLU A 48 8.09 -1.57 11.10
C GLU A 48 9.20 -1.00 11.99
N TYR A 49 9.47 0.32 11.98
CA TYR A 49 10.36 0.93 12.95
C TYR A 49 9.86 0.72 14.39
N PHE A 50 8.59 1.05 14.67
CA PHE A 50 8.00 0.86 16.00
C PHE A 50 8.02 -0.61 16.42
N ARG A 51 7.75 -1.53 15.50
CA ARG A 51 7.84 -2.97 15.75
C ARG A 51 9.24 -3.41 16.16
N LEU A 52 10.30 -2.87 15.54
CA LEU A 52 11.69 -3.14 15.94
C LEU A 52 11.98 -2.62 17.36
N GLN A 53 11.30 -1.57 17.81
CA GLN A 53 11.35 -1.08 19.19
C GLN A 53 10.43 -1.87 20.16
N GLY A 54 9.78 -2.94 19.70
CA GLY A 54 8.87 -3.76 20.51
C GLY A 54 7.48 -3.15 20.69
N ILE A 55 7.10 -2.17 19.87
CA ILE A 55 5.83 -1.44 19.97
C ILE A 55 4.93 -1.82 18.80
N PHE A 56 3.74 -2.31 19.12
CA PHE A 56 2.74 -2.70 18.14
C PHE A 56 1.71 -1.60 17.97
N ILE A 57 1.49 -1.18 16.74
CA ILE A 57 0.51 -0.14 16.39
C ILE A 57 -0.68 -0.81 15.69
N ASN A 58 -1.90 -0.47 16.10
CA ASN A 58 -3.10 -0.86 15.38
C ASN A 58 -3.24 0.02 14.13
N HIS A 59 -2.61 -0.41 13.04
CA HIS A 59 -2.47 0.37 11.82
C HIS A 59 -3.51 -0.02 10.77
N THR A 60 -4.26 0.97 10.27
CA THR A 60 -5.27 0.82 9.21
C THR A 60 -4.95 1.74 8.03
N ALA A 61 -5.06 1.24 6.80
CA ALA A 61 -5.05 2.09 5.61
C ALA A 61 -6.48 2.52 5.27
N ILE A 62 -6.70 3.79 4.93
CA ILE A 62 -8.00 4.31 4.55
C ILE A 62 -7.95 5.03 3.21
N THR A 63 -9.02 4.93 2.43
CA THR A 63 -9.15 5.67 1.18
C THR A 63 -10.19 6.77 1.33
N THR A 64 -9.81 8.01 1.04
CA THR A 64 -10.74 9.14 0.94
C THR A 64 -11.16 9.30 -0.52
N SER A 65 -12.44 9.09 -0.82
CA SER A 65 -13.01 9.38 -2.13
C SER A 65 -14.06 10.47 -2.02
N THR A 66 -13.94 11.52 -2.83
CA THR A 66 -14.98 12.54 -3.00
C THR A 66 -15.93 12.09 -4.12
N TYR A 67 -17.22 11.94 -3.84
CA TYR A 67 -18.24 11.77 -4.87
C TYR A 67 -19.10 13.03 -4.98
N GLY A 68 -19.36 13.47 -6.22
CA GLY A 68 -20.28 14.58 -6.54
C GLY A 68 -19.93 15.27 -7.85
N GLU A 69 -20.84 15.22 -8.83
CA GLU A 69 -20.76 16.00 -10.09
C GLU A 69 -21.09 17.49 -9.87
N ASN A 70 -21.63 17.84 -8.71
CA ASN A 70 -21.98 19.20 -8.33
C ASN A 70 -21.05 19.71 -7.22
N PHE A 71 -20.43 20.86 -7.46
CA PHE A 71 -19.45 21.53 -6.60
C PHE A 71 -19.95 21.90 -5.18
N THR A 72 -21.22 21.65 -4.84
CA THR A 72 -21.87 22.17 -3.63
C THR A 72 -21.99 21.16 -2.49
N GLN A 73 -21.88 19.85 -2.72
CA GLN A 73 -21.84 18.82 -1.65
C GLN A 73 -20.95 17.65 -2.09
N LYS A 74 -19.66 17.72 -1.76
CA LYS A 74 -18.76 16.56 -1.87
C LYS A 74 -18.93 15.71 -0.62
N GLU A 75 -19.61 14.58 -0.71
CA GLU A 75 -19.55 13.58 0.36
C GLU A 75 -18.19 12.86 0.27
N VAL A 76 -17.39 12.98 1.33
CA VAL A 76 -16.13 12.24 1.48
C VAL A 76 -16.47 10.88 2.09
N ILE A 77 -16.40 9.83 1.27
CA ILE A 77 -16.48 8.44 1.77
C ILE A 77 -15.08 8.02 2.18
N VAL A 78 -14.93 7.62 3.45
CA VAL A 78 -13.67 7.11 3.99
C VAL A 78 -13.74 5.60 4.17
N LYS A 79 -13.16 4.87 3.22
CA LYS A 79 -13.14 3.40 3.22
C LYS A 79 -12.21 2.89 4.34
N GLY A 80 -12.68 2.00 5.21
CA GLY A 80 -11.86 1.33 6.23
C GLY A 80 -11.77 2.03 7.59
N LEU A 81 -12.41 3.19 7.74
CA LEU A 81 -12.41 3.96 9.00
C LEU A 81 -13.21 3.27 10.12
N GLU A 82 -14.14 2.38 9.76
CA GLU A 82 -15.14 1.81 10.68
C GLU A 82 -14.50 1.01 11.81
N HIS A 83 -13.34 0.39 11.56
CA HIS A 83 -12.63 -0.34 12.59
C HIS A 83 -12.05 0.61 13.64
N VAL A 84 -11.37 1.68 13.21
CA VAL A 84 -10.74 2.65 14.11
C VAL A 84 -11.79 3.28 15.03
N ILE A 85 -12.92 3.72 14.46
CA ILE A 85 -14.03 4.34 15.22
C ILE A 85 -14.53 3.43 16.35
N LYS A 86 -14.53 2.11 16.15
CA LYS A 86 -15.05 1.14 17.12
C LYS A 86 -14.12 0.88 18.30
N VAL A 87 -12.82 1.14 18.14
CA VAL A 87 -11.81 0.66 19.09
C VAL A 87 -11.06 1.79 19.80
N VAL A 88 -11.01 2.99 19.23
CA VAL A 88 -10.29 4.12 19.85
C VAL A 88 -10.96 4.60 21.13
N VAL A 89 -10.13 5.05 22.07
CA VAL A 89 -10.54 5.71 23.31
C VAL A 89 -9.79 7.03 23.50
N PRO A 90 -10.26 7.93 24.40
CA PRO A 90 -9.66 9.26 24.57
C PRO A 90 -8.18 9.26 24.99
N GLU A 91 -7.76 8.21 25.70
CA GLU A 91 -6.39 8.04 26.20
C GLU A 91 -5.41 7.57 25.12
N ASP A 92 -5.91 7.09 23.97
CA ASP A 92 -5.06 6.64 22.88
C ASP A 92 -4.29 7.81 22.24
N ILE A 93 -3.13 7.49 21.67
CA ILE A 93 -2.44 8.35 20.71
C ILE A 93 -2.81 7.88 19.30
N LEU A 94 -3.39 8.78 18.51
CA LEU A 94 -3.73 8.55 17.11
C LEU A 94 -2.70 9.22 16.18
N LEU A 95 -2.09 8.43 15.30
CA LEU A 95 -1.19 8.91 14.26
C LEU A 95 -1.86 8.86 12.88
N ILE A 96 -1.97 9.99 12.19
CA ILE A 96 -2.42 10.06 10.79
C ILE A 96 -1.17 10.21 9.91
N ILE A 97 -1.06 9.40 8.86
CA ILE A 97 0.14 9.28 8.04
C ILE A 97 -0.19 9.60 6.59
N ASP A 98 0.56 10.52 5.99
CA ASP A 98 0.51 10.81 4.56
C ASP A 98 1.92 10.82 3.95
N ASP A 99 2.06 10.90 2.63
CA ASP A 99 3.37 11.11 2.00
C ASP A 99 3.76 12.59 1.98
N ILE A 100 2.85 13.48 1.57
CA ILE A 100 3.07 14.92 1.51
C ILE A 100 1.93 15.72 2.15
N TYR A 101 2.28 16.68 3.01
CA TYR A 101 1.34 17.65 3.54
C TYR A 101 1.30 18.90 2.65
N ASP A 102 0.27 18.99 1.80
CA ASP A 102 0.01 20.18 0.96
C ASP A 102 -0.91 21.17 1.69
N THR A 103 -2.21 21.23 1.35
CA THR A 103 -3.15 22.15 2.02
C THR A 103 -3.56 21.70 3.42
N GLY A 104 -3.54 20.39 3.68
CA GLY A 104 -4.08 19.76 4.89
C GLY A 104 -5.59 19.52 4.87
N GLU A 105 -6.28 19.80 3.75
CA GLU A 105 -7.74 19.71 3.65
C GLU A 105 -8.27 18.28 3.89
N THR A 106 -7.67 17.28 3.24
CA THR A 106 -8.05 15.87 3.40
C THR A 106 -7.97 15.43 4.86
N ILE A 107 -6.90 15.81 5.56
CA ILE A 107 -6.68 15.48 6.97
C ILE A 107 -7.69 16.22 7.86
N SER A 108 -7.97 17.49 7.57
CA SER A 108 -8.98 18.27 8.29
C SER A 108 -10.38 17.63 8.19
N HIS A 109 -10.78 17.20 6.99
CA HIS A 109 -12.04 16.49 6.78
C HIS A 109 -12.09 15.15 7.53
N LEU A 110 -10.98 14.38 7.50
CA LEU A 110 -10.88 13.14 8.25
C LEU A 110 -11.01 13.37 9.76
N LEU A 111 -10.34 14.37 10.31
CA LEU A 111 -10.41 14.72 11.73
C LEU A 111 -11.84 15.11 12.14
N THR A 112 -12.51 15.90 11.30
CA THR A 112 -13.92 16.30 11.53
C THR A 112 -14.84 15.07 11.54
N LEU A 113 -14.66 14.16 10.57
CA LEU A 113 -15.44 12.93 10.49
C LEU A 113 -15.19 12.02 11.72
N LEU A 114 -13.92 11.83 12.09
CA LEU A 114 -13.53 11.06 13.27
C LEU A 114 -14.13 11.63 14.54
N GLN A 115 -14.05 12.94 14.75
CA GLN A 115 -14.62 13.60 15.92
C GLN A 115 -16.14 13.39 16.01
N HIS A 116 -16.83 13.52 14.87
CA HIS A 116 -18.28 13.29 14.81
C HIS A 116 -18.66 11.84 15.11
N GLN A 117 -17.90 10.87 14.57
CA GLN A 117 -18.23 9.44 14.68
C GLN A 117 -17.79 8.80 16.00
N THR A 118 -16.63 9.18 16.54
CA THR A 118 -16.11 8.68 17.83
C THR A 118 -16.73 9.40 19.03
N ARG A 119 -17.22 10.63 18.84
CA ARG A 119 -17.85 11.46 19.88
C ARG A 119 -16.93 11.61 21.10
N LYS A 120 -17.37 11.17 22.28
CA LYS A 120 -16.59 11.22 23.52
C LYS A 120 -15.38 10.30 23.52
N ASN A 121 -15.27 9.37 22.56
CA ASN A 121 -14.15 8.45 22.44
C ASN A 121 -13.01 9.00 21.57
N MET A 122 -13.12 10.23 21.06
CA MET A 122 -12.06 10.82 20.24
C MET A 122 -10.74 10.89 21.03
N PRO A 123 -9.63 10.34 20.49
CA PRO A 123 -8.31 10.48 21.10
C PRO A 123 -7.96 11.95 21.39
N HIS A 124 -7.46 12.24 22.59
CA HIS A 124 -7.02 13.59 22.95
C HIS A 124 -5.70 13.97 22.29
N GLN A 125 -4.88 12.97 21.95
CA GLN A 125 -3.57 13.16 21.33
C GLN A 125 -3.59 12.66 19.90
N ILE A 126 -3.57 13.61 18.96
CA ILE A 126 -3.58 13.32 17.53
C ILE A 126 -2.38 13.99 16.88
N TYR A 127 -1.62 13.22 16.12
CA TYR A 127 -0.45 13.67 15.36
C TYR A 127 -0.61 13.35 13.89
N VAL A 128 -0.01 14.18 13.05
CA VAL A 128 0.09 13.94 11.62
C VAL A 128 1.56 13.75 11.28
N ALA A 129 1.90 12.70 10.53
CA ALA A 129 3.25 12.42 10.08
C ALA A 129 3.30 12.35 8.55
N THR A 130 4.17 13.14 7.93
CA THR A 130 4.42 13.11 6.48
C THR A 130 5.90 13.11 6.16
N LEU A 131 6.32 12.60 5.00
CA LEU A 131 7.72 12.76 4.60
C LEU A 131 7.98 14.23 4.26
N ASP A 132 7.09 14.79 3.45
CA ASP A 132 7.27 16.10 2.85
C ASP A 132 6.16 17.07 3.23
N ARG A 133 6.46 18.36 3.14
CA ARG A 133 5.52 19.44 3.42
C ARG A 133 5.74 20.61 2.47
N LYS A 134 4.67 21.32 2.11
CA LYS A 134 4.70 22.58 1.36
C LYS A 134 4.17 23.74 2.21
N PRO A 135 5.02 24.35 3.06
CA PRO A 135 4.58 25.26 4.12
C PRO A 135 3.67 26.41 3.65
N GLU A 136 3.96 26.99 2.48
CA GLU A 136 3.18 28.09 1.89
C GLU A 136 1.75 27.71 1.52
N LYS A 137 1.46 26.42 1.37
CA LYS A 137 0.12 25.91 1.05
C LYS A 137 -0.67 25.45 2.26
N ASN A 138 -0.03 25.29 3.43
CA ASN A 138 -0.70 24.81 4.63
C ASN A 138 -1.82 25.77 5.07
N ILE A 139 -3.07 25.32 4.95
CA ILE A 139 -4.25 26.09 5.41
C ILE A 139 -4.65 25.65 6.83
N TYR A 140 -4.55 24.35 7.12
CA TYR A 140 -4.98 23.76 8.38
C TYR A 140 -3.80 23.52 9.33
N LYS A 141 -3.96 23.94 10.59
CA LYS A 141 -2.98 23.70 11.66
C LYS A 141 -3.24 22.37 12.35
N THR A 142 -2.18 21.59 12.58
CA THR A 142 -2.21 20.30 13.26
C THR A 142 -0.85 20.02 13.90
N ASN A 143 -0.76 18.98 14.73
CA ASN A 143 0.51 18.51 15.29
C ASN A 143 1.29 17.73 14.21
N LEU A 144 1.87 18.47 13.27
CA LEU A 144 2.54 17.93 12.09
C LEU A 144 4.02 17.62 12.37
N ILE A 145 4.41 16.38 12.13
CA ILE A 145 5.79 15.88 12.14
C ILE A 145 6.17 15.56 10.70
N TYR A 146 7.26 16.16 10.21
CA TYR A 146 7.68 15.99 8.82
C TYR A 146 9.22 15.95 8.70
N LEU A 147 9.75 15.55 7.54
CA LEU A 147 11.20 15.51 7.29
C LEU A 147 11.68 16.66 6.41
N ASN A 148 11.00 16.90 5.28
CA ASN A 148 11.48 17.85 4.27
C ASN A 148 10.45 18.94 3.98
N ASP A 149 10.95 20.15 3.70
CA ASP A 149 10.14 21.27 3.21
C ASP A 149 10.44 21.51 1.72
N TYR A 150 9.39 21.80 0.95
CA TYR A 150 9.47 22.16 -0.46
C TYR A 150 8.67 23.43 -0.76
N ASP A 151 9.07 24.14 -1.82
CA ASP A 151 8.33 25.28 -2.33
C ASP A 151 6.95 24.86 -2.87
N LYS A 152 5.98 25.78 -2.83
CA LYS A 152 4.60 25.51 -3.31
C LYS A 152 4.50 25.03 -4.76
N ASP A 153 5.42 25.51 -5.60
CA ASP A 153 5.47 25.26 -7.05
C ASP A 153 6.38 24.07 -7.42
N CYS A 154 7.01 23.44 -6.43
CA CYS A 154 7.80 22.23 -6.61
C CYS A 154 6.87 21.02 -6.82
N TRP A 155 7.12 20.22 -7.85
CA TRP A 155 6.46 18.93 -8.02
C TRP A 155 7.37 17.84 -7.43
N VAL A 156 7.01 17.34 -6.26
CA VAL A 156 7.64 16.17 -5.66
C VAL A 156 6.96 14.94 -6.25
N ASN A 157 7.66 14.22 -7.12
CA ASN A 157 7.15 13.01 -7.74
C ASN A 157 7.57 11.78 -6.94
N TYR A 158 6.58 11.03 -6.49
CA TYR A 158 6.81 9.77 -5.81
C TYR A 158 6.87 8.59 -6.78
N PRO A 159 7.55 7.48 -6.42
CA PRO A 159 7.63 6.30 -7.27
C PRO A 159 6.24 5.67 -7.52
N HIS A 160 5.27 5.91 -6.63
CA HIS A 160 3.88 5.45 -6.74
C HIS A 160 2.95 6.36 -7.56
N GLU A 161 3.51 7.25 -8.39
CA GLU A 161 2.76 8.23 -9.20
C GLU A 161 3.20 8.22 -10.67
N ILE A 162 3.68 7.07 -11.18
CA ILE A 162 4.24 6.95 -12.54
C ILE A 162 3.27 7.43 -13.62
N SER A 163 1.95 7.23 -13.47
CA SER A 163 1.00 7.67 -14.48
C SER A 163 0.90 9.19 -14.60
N ASP A 164 1.28 9.91 -13.55
CA ASP A 164 1.14 11.35 -13.44
C ASP A 164 2.30 12.05 -14.16
N LEU A 165 3.39 11.32 -14.44
CA LEU A 165 4.51 11.74 -15.28
C LEU A 165 4.17 11.78 -16.78
N LEU A 166 3.02 11.23 -17.20
CA LEU A 166 2.51 11.39 -18.56
C LEU A 166 1.87 12.77 -18.72
N ILE A 167 2.70 13.81 -18.71
CA ILE A 167 2.27 15.22 -18.83
C ILE A 167 2.28 15.74 -20.29
N ASP A 168 2.97 15.04 -21.18
CA ASP A 168 3.09 15.38 -22.60
C ASP A 168 2.89 14.14 -23.49
N ASN A 169 2.56 14.36 -24.76
CA ASN A 169 2.31 13.28 -25.72
C ASN A 169 3.55 12.44 -26.07
N LYS A 170 4.75 12.87 -25.67
CA LYS A 170 6.04 12.22 -25.95
C LYS A 170 6.63 11.50 -24.74
N ASN A 171 5.95 11.50 -23.58
CA ASN A 171 6.45 10.92 -22.33
C ASN A 171 7.83 11.48 -21.90
N SER A 172 8.11 12.76 -22.19
CA SER A 172 9.48 13.28 -22.08
C SER A 172 10.05 13.16 -20.66
N VAL A 173 9.27 13.53 -19.64
CA VAL A 173 9.70 13.47 -18.24
C VAL A 173 10.00 12.05 -17.79
N LEU A 174 9.13 11.09 -18.09
CA LEU A 174 9.34 9.69 -17.72
C LEU A 174 10.56 9.10 -18.43
N LYS A 175 10.73 9.39 -19.72
CA LYS A 175 11.84 8.89 -20.52
C LYS A 175 13.20 9.46 -20.08
N GLU A 176 13.23 10.73 -19.70
CA GLU A 176 14.46 11.41 -19.24
C GLU A 176 14.87 10.97 -17.84
N ASN A 177 13.91 10.85 -16.91
CA ASN A 177 14.22 10.62 -15.50
C ASN A 177 14.16 9.13 -15.09
N TYR A 178 13.42 8.31 -15.82
CA TYR A 178 13.27 6.87 -15.55
C TYR A 178 13.30 6.04 -16.85
N PRO A 179 14.42 6.07 -17.60
CA PRO A 179 14.53 5.39 -18.89
C PRO A 179 14.26 3.87 -18.79
N ASP A 180 14.68 3.23 -17.70
CA ASP A 180 14.45 1.79 -17.48
C ASP A 180 12.97 1.48 -17.27
N ILE A 181 12.25 2.29 -16.48
CA ILE A 181 10.80 2.14 -16.29
C ILE A 181 10.07 2.39 -17.60
N PHE A 182 10.49 3.39 -18.38
CA PHE A 182 9.93 3.66 -19.70
C PHE A 182 10.11 2.46 -20.66
N ASP A 183 11.29 1.83 -20.68
CA ASP A 183 11.53 0.62 -21.47
C ASP A 183 10.59 -0.52 -21.04
N LEU A 184 10.42 -0.73 -19.73
CA LEU A 184 9.52 -1.76 -19.21
C LEU A 184 8.07 -1.53 -19.65
N LEU A 185 7.58 -0.28 -19.55
CA LEU A 185 6.22 0.10 -19.92
C LEU A 185 5.95 0.04 -21.43
N SER A 186 7.01 0.04 -22.25
CA SER A 186 6.88 -0.11 -23.71
C SER A 186 6.60 -1.55 -24.15
N LYS A 187 6.79 -2.52 -23.25
CA LYS A 187 6.58 -3.95 -23.52
C LYS A 187 5.12 -4.33 -23.30
N LYS A 188 4.71 -5.44 -23.93
CA LYS A 188 3.35 -5.99 -23.80
C LYS A 188 3.24 -7.22 -22.91
N SER A 189 4.38 -7.84 -22.59
CA SER A 189 4.43 -8.99 -21.70
C SER A 189 5.83 -9.20 -21.15
N PHE A 190 5.89 -9.89 -20.02
CA PHE A 190 7.08 -10.40 -19.38
C PHE A 190 6.87 -11.88 -19.06
N PRO A 191 7.85 -12.75 -19.36
CA PRO A 191 7.75 -14.16 -19.03
C PRO A 191 7.78 -14.38 -17.52
N VAL A 192 7.22 -15.50 -17.09
CA VAL A 192 7.39 -15.99 -15.73
C VAL A 192 8.85 -16.42 -15.53
N GLU A 193 9.48 -15.92 -14.48
CA GLU A 193 10.84 -16.27 -14.07
C GLU A 193 10.81 -17.36 -12.98
N ASN A 194 11.72 -18.32 -13.02
CA ASN A 194 11.95 -19.23 -11.90
C ASN A 194 13.20 -18.77 -11.14
N LEU A 195 13.00 -18.26 -9.93
CA LEU A 195 14.08 -17.79 -9.08
C LEU A 195 14.56 -18.97 -8.22
N ASP A 196 15.64 -19.60 -8.67
CA ASP A 196 16.38 -20.53 -7.82
C ASP A 196 17.25 -19.74 -6.85
N ILE A 197 16.86 -19.75 -5.58
CA ILE A 197 17.48 -18.91 -4.55
C ILE A 197 18.61 -19.74 -3.89
N PRO A 198 19.89 -19.40 -4.12
CA PRO A 198 21.02 -20.16 -3.56
C PRO A 198 21.18 -19.93 -2.05
N GLU A 199 20.60 -18.85 -1.54
CA GLU A 199 20.60 -18.49 -0.12
C GLU A 199 19.38 -19.11 0.61
N ASP A 200 19.32 -18.95 1.94
CA ASP A 200 18.19 -19.45 2.74
C ASP A 200 16.88 -18.70 2.46
N TYR A 201 16.96 -17.49 1.91
CA TYR A 201 15.83 -16.63 1.59
C TYR A 201 16.20 -15.64 0.46
N LEU A 202 15.18 -15.07 -0.20
CA LEU A 202 15.31 -13.98 -1.16
C LEU A 202 15.12 -12.64 -0.44
N TRP A 203 16.16 -11.83 -0.38
CA TRP A 203 16.06 -10.43 0.05
C TRP A 203 15.56 -9.55 -1.10
N LEU A 204 14.51 -8.77 -0.85
CA LEU A 204 14.01 -7.79 -1.80
C LEU A 204 14.44 -6.37 -1.41
N THR A 205 14.78 -5.57 -2.43
CA THR A 205 14.91 -4.12 -2.30
C THR A 205 13.58 -3.44 -2.68
N PRO A 206 13.32 -2.20 -2.23
CA PRO A 206 12.19 -1.40 -2.68
C PRO A 206 12.13 -1.27 -4.20
N GLU A 207 13.25 -1.02 -4.88
CA GLU A 207 13.36 -0.95 -6.34
C GLU A 207 12.96 -2.27 -7.00
N LYS A 208 13.40 -3.40 -6.45
CA LYS A 208 13.06 -4.72 -7.01
C LYS A 208 11.56 -4.98 -6.94
N ILE A 209 10.92 -4.64 -5.82
CA ILE A 209 9.46 -4.72 -5.67
C ILE A 209 8.79 -3.80 -6.69
N GLN A 210 9.26 -2.56 -6.85
CA GLN A 210 8.72 -1.61 -7.83
C GLN A 210 8.79 -2.18 -9.26
N ILE A 211 9.98 -2.56 -9.71
CA ILE A 211 10.22 -3.07 -11.07
C ILE A 211 9.38 -4.32 -11.35
N ASP A 212 9.37 -5.28 -10.42
CA ASP A 212 8.64 -6.54 -10.60
C ASP A 212 7.13 -6.32 -10.59
N SER A 213 6.65 -5.38 -9.77
CA SER A 213 5.23 -4.99 -9.75
C SER A 213 4.81 -4.27 -11.04
N ILE A 214 5.69 -3.45 -11.64
CA ILE A 214 5.44 -2.83 -12.95
C ILE A 214 5.35 -3.90 -14.04
N LYS A 215 6.29 -4.85 -14.07
CA LYS A 215 6.26 -5.97 -15.02
C LYS A 215 4.96 -6.78 -14.90
N LEU A 216 4.53 -7.10 -13.67
CA LEU A 216 3.27 -7.79 -13.43
C LEU A 216 2.06 -6.92 -13.85
N GLY A 217 2.11 -5.61 -13.62
CA GLY A 217 1.08 -4.66 -14.07
C GLY A 217 0.92 -4.64 -15.59
N VAL A 218 2.02 -4.71 -16.35
CA VAL A 218 2.00 -4.84 -17.82
C VAL A 218 1.31 -6.14 -18.22
N ASN A 219 1.69 -7.28 -17.59
CA ASN A 219 1.07 -8.58 -17.86
C ASN A 219 -0.44 -8.58 -17.59
N VAL A 220 -0.88 -7.97 -16.49
CA VAL A 220 -2.29 -7.87 -16.14
C VAL A 220 -3.04 -6.98 -17.14
N PHE A 221 -2.50 -5.80 -17.49
CA PHE A 221 -3.14 -4.86 -18.41
C PHE A 221 -3.38 -5.46 -19.80
N TYR A 222 -2.41 -6.21 -20.34
CA TYR A 222 -2.51 -6.84 -21.66
C TYR A 222 -3.16 -8.23 -21.63
N SER A 223 -3.60 -8.72 -20.47
CA SER A 223 -4.40 -9.93 -20.39
C SER A 223 -5.87 -9.69 -20.80
N ASP A 224 -6.62 -10.78 -20.96
CA ASP A 224 -8.08 -10.73 -21.23
C ASP A 224 -8.92 -10.38 -19.99
N PHE A 225 -8.28 -10.05 -18.86
CA PHE A 225 -8.96 -9.71 -17.61
C PHE A 225 -8.84 -8.22 -17.30
N GLU A 226 -9.99 -7.55 -17.27
CA GLU A 226 -10.11 -6.12 -16.97
C GLU A 226 -10.80 -5.97 -15.62
N PRO A 227 -10.06 -5.65 -14.53
CA PRO A 227 -10.65 -5.55 -13.20
C PRO A 227 -11.49 -4.29 -13.04
N ASP A 228 -12.65 -4.43 -12.41
CA ASP A 228 -13.44 -3.31 -11.87
C ASP A 228 -12.92 -2.89 -10.50
N PHE A 229 -12.46 -3.86 -9.71
CA PHE A 229 -11.88 -3.66 -8.40
C PHE A 229 -10.50 -4.29 -8.31
N LEU A 230 -9.57 -3.56 -7.71
CA LEU A 230 -8.23 -4.03 -7.40
C LEU A 230 -8.08 -3.96 -5.87
N ILE A 231 -7.92 -5.12 -5.24
CA ILE A 231 -7.88 -5.26 -3.79
C ILE A 231 -6.45 -5.60 -3.37
N ALA A 232 -5.74 -4.64 -2.78
CA ALA A 232 -4.41 -4.85 -2.25
C ALA A 232 -4.45 -5.32 -0.79
N LEU A 233 -3.84 -6.47 -0.50
CA LEU A 233 -3.83 -7.01 0.85
C LEU A 233 -2.75 -6.33 1.69
N TRP A 234 -3.10 -5.67 2.79
CA TRP A 234 -2.12 -5.17 3.74
C TRP A 234 -1.66 -6.29 4.70
N PRO A 235 -0.36 -6.35 5.06
CA PRO A 235 0.70 -5.45 4.60
C PRO A 235 1.31 -5.88 3.24
N GLY A 236 1.17 -7.15 2.86
CA GLY A 236 1.90 -7.78 1.76
C GLY A 236 1.71 -7.11 0.41
N GLY A 237 0.51 -7.13 -0.14
CA GLY A 237 0.16 -6.67 -1.48
C GLY A 237 -0.03 -5.17 -1.68
N VAL A 238 0.12 -4.33 -0.66
CA VAL A 238 -0.11 -2.88 -0.79
C VAL A 238 0.91 -2.20 -1.69
N ILE A 239 2.20 -2.39 -1.44
CA ILE A 239 3.26 -1.75 -2.24
C ILE A 239 3.13 -2.21 -3.70
N SER A 240 3.02 -3.52 -3.93
CA SER A 240 2.87 -4.07 -5.27
C SER A 240 1.58 -3.66 -5.95
N GLY A 241 0.45 -3.64 -5.23
CA GLY A 241 -0.82 -3.21 -5.77
C GLY A 241 -0.79 -1.77 -6.25
N ILE A 242 -0.11 -0.88 -5.52
CA ILE A 242 0.06 0.52 -5.90
C ILE A 242 0.78 0.63 -7.25
N TYR A 243 1.92 -0.04 -7.42
CA TYR A 243 2.68 -0.02 -8.68
C TYR A 243 1.95 -0.71 -9.85
N ILE A 244 1.24 -1.81 -9.58
CA ILE A 244 0.39 -2.49 -10.58
C ILE A 244 -0.71 -1.54 -11.06
N HIS A 245 -1.37 -0.83 -10.14
CA HIS A 245 -2.42 0.13 -10.48
C HIS A 245 -1.88 1.34 -11.25
N GLU A 246 -0.73 1.91 -10.85
CA GLU A 246 -0.07 2.98 -11.61
C GLU A 246 0.27 2.56 -13.03
N THR A 247 0.81 1.34 -13.18
CA THR A 247 1.11 0.77 -14.49
C THR A 247 -0.15 0.66 -15.34
N TYR A 248 -1.25 0.15 -14.75
CA TYR A 248 -2.53 0.05 -15.44
C TYR A 248 -3.04 1.42 -15.90
N LYS A 249 -3.03 2.44 -15.03
CA LYS A 249 -3.43 3.82 -15.38
C LYS A 249 -2.58 4.39 -16.51
N TYR A 250 -1.26 4.24 -16.41
CA TYR A 250 -0.31 4.72 -17.42
C TYR A 250 -0.61 4.09 -18.78
N LEU A 251 -0.68 2.77 -18.83
CA LEU A 251 -0.95 2.01 -20.05
C LEU A 251 -2.33 2.35 -20.62
N ASN A 252 -3.34 2.52 -19.77
CA ASN A 252 -4.66 2.93 -20.20
C ASN A 252 -4.62 4.31 -20.87
N LYS A 253 -3.95 5.29 -20.26
CA LYS A 253 -3.82 6.67 -20.76
C LYS A 253 -3.08 6.74 -22.09
N ILE A 254 -1.96 6.01 -22.27
CA ILE A 254 -1.23 5.99 -23.55
C ILE A 254 -2.02 5.30 -24.68
N ASN A 255 -2.93 4.38 -24.35
CA ASN A 255 -3.74 3.67 -25.34
C ASN A 255 -5.07 4.41 -25.64
N GLY A 256 -5.27 5.63 -25.13
CA GLY A 256 -6.49 6.41 -25.37
C GLY A 256 -7.64 6.11 -24.41
N ASN A 257 -7.35 5.57 -23.23
CA ASN A 257 -8.30 5.13 -22.20
C ASN A 257 -9.37 4.13 -22.68
N PRO A 258 -8.99 3.03 -23.37
CA PRO A 258 -9.97 2.05 -23.83
C PRO A 258 -10.59 1.22 -22.69
N LYS A 259 -9.94 1.19 -21.51
CA LYS A 259 -10.39 0.44 -20.33
C LYS A 259 -10.86 1.38 -19.23
N LYS A 260 -11.69 0.88 -18.31
CA LYS A 260 -11.96 1.56 -17.04
C LYS A 260 -10.78 1.32 -16.09
N ASN A 261 -10.35 2.34 -15.35
CA ASN A 261 -9.37 2.13 -14.27
C ASN A 261 -10.07 1.42 -13.10
N PRO A 262 -9.46 0.36 -12.52
CA PRO A 262 -10.06 -0.34 -11.40
C PRO A 262 -10.16 0.58 -10.17
N ASP A 263 -11.23 0.43 -9.40
CA ASP A 263 -11.29 1.02 -8.07
C ASP A 263 -10.35 0.25 -7.13
N HIS A 264 -9.33 0.95 -6.64
CA HIS A 264 -8.24 0.35 -5.89
C HIS A 264 -8.39 0.59 -4.40
N VAL A 265 -8.58 -0.49 -3.65
CA VAL A 265 -8.76 -0.48 -2.20
C VAL A 265 -7.73 -1.35 -1.49
N ALA A 266 -7.37 -0.96 -0.26
CA ALA A 266 -6.58 -1.79 0.64
C ALA A 266 -7.50 -2.56 1.60
N ILE A 267 -7.16 -3.82 1.88
CA ILE A 267 -7.80 -4.62 2.93
C ILE A 267 -6.74 -5.04 3.93
N ASN A 268 -6.95 -4.69 5.19
CA ASN A 268 -6.09 -5.08 6.28
C ASN A 268 -6.32 -6.56 6.62
N THR A 269 -5.28 -7.37 6.46
CA THR A 269 -5.29 -8.78 6.82
C THR A 269 -4.29 -9.04 7.94
N SER A 270 -4.71 -9.78 8.96
CA SER A 270 -3.82 -10.27 10.00
C SER A 270 -4.23 -11.68 10.43
N SER A 271 -3.25 -12.46 10.84
CA SER A 271 -3.47 -13.77 11.46
C SER A 271 -3.36 -13.62 12.97
N SER A 272 -4.32 -14.20 13.69
CA SER A 272 -4.19 -14.38 15.13
C SER A 272 -3.56 -15.75 15.38
N HIS A 273 -2.48 -15.82 16.15
CA HIS A 273 -1.93 -17.12 16.57
C HIS A 273 -2.85 -17.83 17.59
N LEU A 274 -3.73 -17.08 18.25
CA LEU A 274 -4.62 -17.57 19.31
C LEU A 274 -5.98 -18.05 18.79
N SER A 275 -6.38 -17.62 17.59
CA SER A 275 -7.61 -18.10 16.95
C SER A 275 -7.33 -18.40 15.49
N TYR A 276 -7.80 -19.54 14.99
CA TYR A 276 -7.77 -19.90 13.56
C TYR A 276 -8.56 -18.92 12.65
N LYS A 277 -9.00 -17.77 13.18
CA LYS A 277 -9.74 -16.73 12.48
C LYS A 277 -8.78 -15.63 12.01
N SER A 278 -8.77 -15.38 10.71
CA SER A 278 -8.15 -14.19 10.14
C SER A 278 -8.96 -12.95 10.50
N ASN A 279 -8.28 -11.89 10.94
CA ASN A 279 -8.90 -10.59 11.11
C ASN A 279 -8.78 -9.81 9.80
N ILE A 280 -9.93 -9.38 9.27
CA ILE A 280 -10.05 -8.72 7.97
C ILE A 280 -10.82 -7.41 8.17
N ILE A 281 -10.17 -6.29 7.87
CA ILE A 281 -10.70 -4.94 8.05
C ILE A 281 -10.72 -4.23 6.68
N GLY A 282 -11.75 -3.43 6.42
CA GLY A 282 -11.90 -2.68 5.16
C GLY A 282 -12.86 -3.30 4.13
N LEU A 283 -13.67 -4.30 4.53
CA LEU A 283 -14.67 -4.93 3.65
C LEU A 283 -15.95 -4.13 3.38
N PRO A 284 -16.54 -3.32 4.31
CA PRO A 284 -17.87 -2.74 4.13
C PRO A 284 -18.07 -2.04 2.79
N TYR A 285 -17.11 -1.21 2.38
CA TYR A 285 -17.14 -0.52 1.10
C TYR A 285 -17.30 -1.48 -0.10
N LEU A 286 -16.55 -2.59 -0.12
CA LEU A 286 -16.64 -3.58 -1.19
C LEU A 286 -17.98 -4.31 -1.16
N LEU A 287 -18.49 -4.63 0.04
CA LEU A 287 -19.77 -5.31 0.18
C LEU A 287 -20.95 -4.47 -0.31
N GLU A 288 -20.82 -3.14 -0.30
CA GLU A 288 -21.83 -2.20 -0.80
C GLU A 288 -21.72 -1.92 -2.31
N ARG A 289 -20.54 -2.09 -2.90
CA ARG A 289 -20.26 -1.65 -4.29
C ARG A 289 -20.03 -2.77 -5.28
N VAL A 290 -19.67 -3.96 -4.83
CA VAL A 290 -19.45 -5.11 -5.72
C VAL A 290 -20.79 -5.65 -6.19
N GLU A 291 -20.91 -5.82 -7.50
CA GLU A 291 -22.04 -6.44 -8.18
C GLU A 291 -21.66 -7.83 -8.72
N ASP A 292 -22.64 -8.61 -9.16
CA ASP A 292 -22.43 -9.97 -9.67
C ASP A 292 -21.54 -10.04 -10.93
N THR A 293 -21.58 -8.99 -11.74
CA THR A 293 -20.75 -8.83 -12.94
C THR A 293 -19.35 -8.29 -12.65
N SER A 294 -19.11 -7.75 -11.45
CA SER A 294 -17.84 -7.09 -11.10
C SER A 294 -16.67 -8.07 -11.17
N LYS A 295 -15.59 -7.63 -11.83
CA LYS A 295 -14.30 -8.34 -11.90
C LYS A 295 -13.37 -7.85 -10.81
N ILE A 296 -12.90 -8.78 -9.97
CA ILE A 296 -12.07 -8.48 -8.79
C ILE A 296 -10.68 -9.05 -9.00
N LEU A 297 -9.66 -8.21 -8.90
CA LEU A 297 -8.26 -8.62 -8.83
C LEU A 297 -7.75 -8.46 -7.40
N ILE A 298 -7.47 -9.56 -6.71
CA ILE A 298 -6.83 -9.54 -5.38
C ILE A 298 -5.32 -9.58 -5.58
N ILE A 299 -4.59 -8.69 -4.90
CA ILE A 299 -3.14 -8.54 -5.01
C ILE A 299 -2.47 -8.85 -3.70
N ASP A 300 -1.48 -9.74 -3.77
CA ASP A 300 -0.52 -10.03 -2.71
C ASP A 300 0.90 -9.89 -3.26
N THR A 301 1.90 -9.51 -2.46
CA THR A 301 3.27 -9.44 -2.99
C THR A 301 3.88 -10.83 -3.10
N THR A 302 3.62 -11.71 -2.13
CA THR A 302 4.05 -13.12 -2.20
C THR A 302 2.92 -14.06 -1.82
N PHE A 303 2.42 -14.80 -2.81
CA PHE A 303 1.39 -15.80 -2.60
C PHE A 303 1.99 -17.01 -1.87
N LYS A 304 1.66 -17.15 -0.58
CA LYS A 304 2.06 -18.29 0.28
C LYS A 304 0.84 -19.15 0.59
N ALA A 305 0.56 -20.14 -0.27
CA ALA A 305 -0.59 -21.06 -0.16
C ALA A 305 -1.96 -20.34 0.03
N GLY A 306 -2.05 -19.08 -0.37
CA GLY A 306 -3.23 -18.23 -0.21
C GLY A 306 -3.63 -17.92 1.23
N ILE A 307 -2.69 -17.91 2.18
CA ILE A 307 -2.97 -17.68 3.61
C ILE A 307 -3.75 -16.39 3.91
N TYR A 308 -3.49 -15.32 3.15
CA TYR A 308 -4.20 -14.03 3.28
C TYR A 308 -5.30 -13.86 2.22
N VAL A 309 -5.09 -14.41 1.04
CA VAL A 309 -6.04 -14.31 -0.09
C VAL A 309 -7.33 -15.09 0.20
N ASN A 310 -7.22 -16.35 0.62
CA ASN A 310 -8.38 -17.22 0.79
C ASN A 310 -9.37 -16.72 1.85
N PRO A 311 -8.94 -16.25 3.04
CA PRO A 311 -9.85 -15.67 4.02
C PRO A 311 -10.60 -14.44 3.51
N VAL A 312 -9.96 -13.58 2.70
CA VAL A 312 -10.63 -12.42 2.09
C VAL A 312 -11.69 -12.87 1.10
N VAL A 313 -11.38 -13.87 0.27
CA VAL A 313 -12.35 -14.46 -0.67
C VAL A 313 -13.53 -15.08 0.08
N ASP A 314 -13.28 -15.79 1.18
CA ASP A 314 -14.35 -16.37 2.01
C ASP A 314 -15.26 -15.30 2.59
N LYS A 315 -14.70 -14.18 3.06
CA LYS A 315 -15.49 -13.05 3.56
C LYS A 315 -16.28 -12.32 2.49
N LEU A 316 -15.71 -12.17 1.29
CA LEU A 316 -16.46 -11.64 0.14
C LEU A 316 -17.62 -12.56 -0.22
N LYS A 317 -17.42 -13.89 -0.24
CA LYS A 317 -18.48 -14.86 -0.46
C LYS A 317 -19.57 -14.81 0.61
N GLU A 318 -19.18 -14.70 1.88
CA GLU A 318 -20.10 -14.60 3.02
C GLU A 318 -20.97 -13.33 2.94
N GLY A 319 -20.34 -12.19 2.62
CA GLY A 319 -20.98 -10.87 2.60
C GLY A 319 -21.84 -10.63 1.35
N LEU A 320 -21.32 -10.95 0.16
CA LEU A 320 -22.00 -10.67 -1.11
C LEU A 320 -22.97 -11.78 -1.53
N ARG A 321 -22.72 -13.03 -1.11
CA ARG A 321 -23.55 -14.20 -1.39
C ARG A 321 -23.85 -14.36 -2.89
N ARG A 322 -25.09 -14.09 -3.32
CA ARG A 322 -25.53 -14.21 -4.71
C ARG A 322 -24.97 -13.11 -5.61
N ASN A 323 -24.53 -11.99 -5.03
CA ASN A 323 -23.95 -10.85 -5.74
C ASN A 323 -22.47 -11.04 -6.06
N LEU A 324 -21.90 -12.23 -5.83
CA LEU A 324 -20.50 -12.51 -6.16
C LEU A 324 -20.41 -13.71 -7.10
N ASN A 325 -19.97 -13.44 -8.32
CA ASN A 325 -19.52 -14.48 -9.21
C ASN A 325 -18.06 -14.84 -8.92
N HIS A 326 -17.83 -15.97 -8.24
CA HIS A 326 -16.48 -16.43 -7.89
C HIS A 326 -15.54 -16.62 -9.09
N LYS A 327 -16.07 -16.82 -10.32
CA LYS A 327 -15.26 -16.93 -11.54
C LYS A 327 -14.63 -15.59 -11.95
N ASN A 328 -15.21 -14.49 -11.49
CA ASN A 328 -14.74 -13.13 -11.74
C ASN A 328 -13.65 -12.68 -10.75
N ILE A 329 -13.24 -13.55 -9.81
CA ILE A 329 -12.14 -13.27 -8.90
C ILE A 329 -10.86 -13.83 -9.48
N LYS A 330 -9.87 -12.96 -9.68
CA LYS A 330 -8.50 -13.32 -10.03
C LYS A 330 -7.55 -12.89 -8.93
N VAL A 331 -6.39 -13.53 -8.91
CA VAL A 331 -5.34 -13.29 -7.92
C VAL A 331 -4.08 -12.96 -8.69
N ALA A 332 -3.46 -11.83 -8.40
CA ALA A 332 -2.15 -11.47 -8.89
C ALA A 332 -1.16 -11.47 -7.73
N SER A 333 0.04 -12.01 -7.96
CA SER A 333 1.11 -11.90 -6.98
C SER A 333 2.47 -11.81 -7.62
N VAL A 334 3.34 -10.93 -7.13
CA VAL A 334 4.67 -10.74 -7.72
C VAL A 334 5.48 -12.03 -7.63
N TYR A 335 5.49 -12.66 -6.45
CA TYR A 335 6.18 -13.92 -6.20
C TYR A 335 5.19 -15.03 -5.82
N PHE A 336 5.33 -16.21 -6.41
CA PHE A 336 4.58 -17.40 -6.04
C PHE A 336 5.50 -18.40 -5.34
N ASP A 337 5.28 -18.61 -4.04
CA ASP A 337 6.01 -19.59 -3.24
C ASP A 337 5.43 -21.00 -3.47
N LEU A 338 6.19 -21.81 -4.21
CA LEU A 338 5.79 -23.18 -4.59
C LEU A 338 5.86 -24.17 -3.43
N ASN A 339 6.67 -23.88 -2.40
CA ASN A 339 6.94 -24.79 -1.30
C ASN A 339 6.07 -24.50 -0.07
N SER A 340 5.46 -23.32 -0.01
CA SER A 340 4.58 -22.95 1.08
C SER A 340 3.43 -23.93 1.23
N LYS A 341 3.34 -24.52 2.43
CA LYS A 341 2.18 -25.30 2.90
C LYS A 341 1.40 -24.53 3.96
N TYR A 342 1.67 -23.24 4.12
CA TYR A 342 1.05 -22.36 5.12
C TYR A 342 -0.41 -22.06 4.73
N THR A 343 -1.29 -23.05 4.85
CA THR A 343 -2.72 -22.86 4.67
C THR A 343 -3.44 -23.29 5.93
N TRP A 344 -4.18 -22.35 6.53
CA TRP A 344 -5.12 -22.65 7.62
C TRP A 344 -6.45 -23.22 7.11
N THR A 345 -6.59 -23.37 5.79
CA THR A 345 -7.80 -23.93 5.15
C THR A 345 -7.50 -25.29 4.51
N THR A 346 -8.37 -26.26 4.81
CA THR A 346 -8.34 -27.61 4.22
C THR A 346 -8.82 -27.63 2.76
N LYS A 347 -9.60 -26.62 2.35
CA LYS A 347 -10.13 -26.45 0.99
C LYS A 347 -9.95 -24.99 0.54
N PRO A 348 -8.73 -24.59 0.17
CA PRO A 348 -8.47 -23.23 -0.32
C PRO A 348 -9.26 -22.94 -1.61
N ASN A 349 -9.77 -21.72 -1.75
CA ASN A 349 -10.39 -21.24 -2.99
C ASN A 349 -9.37 -21.16 -4.11
N PHE A 350 -8.17 -20.68 -3.79
CA PHE A 350 -7.04 -20.55 -4.69
C PHE A 350 -5.81 -21.22 -4.08
N LYS A 351 -5.17 -22.09 -4.85
CA LYS A 351 -3.89 -22.74 -4.51
C LYS A 351 -2.69 -22.10 -5.22
N GLU A 352 -2.97 -21.32 -6.24
CA GLU A 352 -1.99 -20.59 -7.05
C GLU A 352 -2.58 -19.23 -7.46
N PRO A 353 -1.74 -18.21 -7.67
CA PRO A 353 -2.17 -16.98 -8.30
C PRO A 353 -2.42 -17.19 -9.79
N HIS A 354 -3.36 -16.41 -10.35
CA HIS A 354 -3.66 -16.43 -11.79
C HIS A 354 -2.61 -15.65 -12.60
N TYR A 355 -2.05 -14.61 -12.00
CA TYR A 355 -0.98 -13.79 -12.57
C TYR A 355 0.17 -13.75 -11.59
N TYR A 356 1.37 -14.06 -12.06
CA TYR A 356 2.59 -13.91 -11.27
C TYR A 356 3.79 -13.64 -12.16
N LEU A 357 4.80 -13.00 -11.59
CA LEU A 357 6.04 -12.71 -12.31
C LEU A 357 7.10 -13.78 -12.05
N SER A 358 7.22 -14.22 -10.81
CA SER A 358 8.29 -15.14 -10.42
C SER A 358 7.77 -16.28 -9.56
N THR A 359 8.31 -17.47 -9.76
CA THR A 359 8.21 -18.57 -8.79
C THR A 359 9.42 -18.55 -7.87
N VAL A 360 9.21 -18.85 -6.59
CA VAL A 360 10.26 -18.92 -5.57
C VAL A 360 10.13 -20.22 -4.78
N ASN A 361 11.27 -20.76 -4.34
CA ASN A 361 11.38 -21.99 -3.56
C ASN A 361 11.81 -21.76 -2.09
N LYS A 362 12.08 -20.51 -1.71
CA LYS A 362 12.54 -20.09 -0.38
C LYS A 362 11.71 -18.92 0.14
N GLU A 363 11.92 -18.58 1.41
CA GLU A 363 11.27 -17.43 2.02
C GLU A 363 11.64 -16.13 1.29
N VAL A 364 10.67 -15.25 1.10
CA VAL A 364 10.88 -13.89 0.60
C VAL A 364 10.82 -12.92 1.77
N ILE A 365 11.87 -12.12 1.94
CA ILE A 365 11.98 -11.08 2.98
C ILE A 365 11.93 -9.71 2.31
N TYR A 366 10.97 -8.88 2.75
CA TYR A 366 10.76 -7.53 2.26
C TYR A 366 11.70 -6.52 2.92
N PRO A 367 11.98 -5.38 2.27
CA PRO A 367 12.92 -4.38 2.80
C PRO A 367 12.45 -3.77 4.14
N HIS A 368 11.13 -3.69 4.36
CA HIS A 368 10.56 -3.23 5.62
C HIS A 368 10.52 -4.31 6.71
N SER A 369 10.58 -5.61 6.33
CA SER A 369 10.43 -6.74 7.26
C SER A 369 11.75 -7.18 7.91
N ILE A 370 12.53 -6.22 8.40
CA ILE A 370 13.88 -6.43 8.97
C ILE A 370 13.86 -7.40 10.15
N HIS A 371 12.78 -7.38 10.92
CA HIS A 371 12.54 -8.29 12.05
C HIS A 371 12.51 -9.78 11.64
N ARG A 372 12.43 -10.11 10.33
CA ARG A 372 12.46 -11.50 9.82
C ARG A 372 13.86 -11.98 9.45
N LEU A 373 14.86 -11.11 9.43
CA LEU A 373 16.24 -11.51 9.20
C LEU A 373 16.75 -12.36 10.36
N TYR A 374 17.63 -13.34 10.09
CA TYR A 374 18.14 -14.25 11.12
C TYR A 374 19.13 -13.55 12.06
N LYS A 375 20.00 -12.68 11.50
CA LYS A 375 20.93 -11.80 12.21
C LYS A 375 20.72 -10.36 11.75
N PRO A 376 19.60 -9.70 12.14
CA PRO A 376 19.21 -8.40 11.59
C PRO A 376 20.31 -7.34 11.60
N LYS A 377 21.05 -7.20 12.70
CA LYS A 377 22.13 -6.21 12.79
C LYS A 377 23.26 -6.44 11.77
N GLN A 378 23.70 -7.69 11.58
CA GLN A 378 24.79 -8.00 10.66
C GLN A 378 24.32 -7.93 9.20
N GLU A 379 23.12 -8.44 8.93
CA GLU A 379 22.59 -8.55 7.57
C GLU A 379 22.13 -7.20 7.02
N VAL A 380 21.48 -6.35 7.84
CA VAL A 380 21.14 -4.98 7.41
C VAL A 380 22.39 -4.17 7.11
N LYS A 381 23.49 -4.34 7.87
CA LYS A 381 24.76 -3.66 7.57
C LYS A 381 25.29 -3.94 6.16
N ILE A 382 25.09 -5.17 5.69
CA ILE A 382 25.56 -5.63 4.37
C ILE A 382 24.57 -5.24 3.28
N ARG A 383 23.27 -5.43 3.52
CA ARG A 383 22.23 -5.34 2.49
C ARG A 383 21.57 -3.97 2.38
N TYR A 384 21.58 -3.18 3.45
CA TYR A 384 20.97 -1.87 3.54
C TYR A 384 21.75 -0.97 4.53
N PRO A 385 22.99 -0.60 4.18
CA PRO A 385 23.92 0.10 5.09
C PRO A 385 23.36 1.44 5.61
N GLU A 386 22.65 2.20 4.78
CA GLU A 386 22.03 3.46 5.21
C GLU A 386 21.01 3.25 6.34
N LEU A 387 20.21 2.18 6.24
CA LEU A 387 19.22 1.85 7.26
C LEU A 387 19.87 1.23 8.51
N TYR A 388 21.03 0.58 8.37
CA TYR A 388 21.79 0.10 9.52
C TYR A 388 22.16 1.24 10.46
N ASP A 389 22.70 2.33 9.93
CA ASP A 389 23.10 3.48 10.73
C ASP A 389 21.88 4.09 11.44
N LEU A 390 20.74 4.21 10.75
CA LEU A 390 19.50 4.71 11.36
C LEU A 390 18.98 3.84 12.51
N LEU A 391 19.03 2.51 12.37
CA LEU A 391 18.44 1.57 13.32
C LEU A 391 19.33 1.26 14.53
N TYR A 392 20.66 1.35 14.37
CA TYR A 392 21.61 0.88 15.37
C TYR A 392 22.64 1.93 15.81
N SER A 393 22.45 3.21 15.45
CA SER A 393 23.23 4.34 15.98
C SER A 393 22.79 4.81 17.35
#